data_AF-A0A6J1KGC4-F1
#
_entry.id   AF-A0A6J1KGC4-F1
#
_cell.length_a   1.000
_cell.length_b   1.000
_cell.length_c   1.000
_cell.angle_alpha   90.00
_cell.angle_beta   90.00
_cell.angle_gamma   90.00
#
_symmetry.space_group_name_H-M   'P 1'
#
loop_
_entity.id
_entity.type
_entity.pdbx_description
1 polymer ?
#
loop_
_entity_poly.entity_id
_entity_poly.type
_entity_poly.pdbx_seq_one_letter_code
_entity_poly.pdbx_strand_id
1 'polypeptide(L)'
;MKAMKRILYTSITLSLRNSLNQMLLQFHNSRIGEEQVRQLSLLPSREKDVGEIDYGIFVSIDSEVFERIATDLNDSNALVTLTNSQVKFSVEAKEISLVEERRECMIGGLSRSQEIRFFVSLNPIIFFRDLARRSKRIWLFKSAKAYSIIIAPIGLYAQFCVYFSRRG
;
A
#
# COMPACT_ATOMS: atom_id res chain seq x y z
N MET A 1 -1.16 -37.63 -0.77
CA MET A 1 -1.09 -36.19 -0.43
C MET A 1 -1.71 -35.98 0.95
N LYS A 2 -0.93 -35.62 1.98
CA LYS A 2 -1.47 -35.30 3.31
C LYS A 2 -2.12 -33.92 3.25
N ALA A 3 -3.40 -33.83 3.59
CA ALA A 3 -4.08 -32.55 3.78
C ALA A 3 -3.35 -31.78 4.88
N MET A 4 -2.79 -30.62 4.55
CA MET A 4 -2.15 -29.74 5.52
C MET A 4 -3.26 -29.17 6.42
N LYS A 5 -3.35 -29.65 7.67
CA LYS A 5 -4.29 -29.11 8.66
C LYS A 5 -3.99 -27.62 8.85
N ARG A 6 -4.96 -26.77 8.50
CA ARG A 6 -4.87 -25.33 8.70
C ARG A 6 -5.06 -25.05 10.20
N ILE A 7 -3.97 -24.86 10.93
CA ILE A 7 -4.01 -24.48 12.34
C ILE A 7 -4.50 -23.02 12.38
N LEU A 8 -5.64 -22.80 13.02
CA LEU A 8 -6.23 -21.48 13.20
C LEU A 8 -5.80 -20.92 14.55
N TYR A 9 -5.08 -19.81 14.56
CA TYR A 9 -4.76 -19.08 15.79
C TYR A 9 -5.77 -17.96 16.02
N THR A 10 -6.09 -17.71 17.29
CA THR A 10 -7.08 -16.70 17.69
C THR A 10 -6.42 -15.40 18.14
N SER A 11 -5.17 -15.44 18.60
CA SER A 11 -4.41 -14.24 18.95
C SER A 11 -2.92 -14.42 18.69
N ILE A 12 -2.24 -13.28 18.50
CA ILE A 12 -0.78 -13.20 18.36
C ILE A 12 -0.30 -12.16 19.37
N THR A 13 0.70 -12.53 20.18
CA THR A 13 1.39 -11.61 21.08
C THR A 13 2.82 -11.41 20.56
N LEU A 14 3.24 -10.15 20.44
CA LEU A 14 4.61 -9.77 20.08
C LEU A 14 5.29 -9.20 21.32
N SER A 15 6.38 -9.84 21.76
CA SER A 15 7.17 -9.40 22.90
C SER A 15 8.59 -9.06 22.45
N LEU A 16 9.03 -7.83 22.70
CA LEU A 16 10.39 -7.37 22.43
C LEU A 16 11.29 -7.63 23.64
N ARG A 17 12.42 -8.31 23.41
CA ARG A 17 13.46 -8.54 24.41
C ARG A 17 14.71 -7.78 24.01
N ASN A 18 14.73 -6.49 24.34
CA ASN A 18 15.78 -5.55 23.92
C ASN A 18 17.19 -5.99 24.34
N SER A 19 17.36 -6.56 25.53
CA SER A 19 18.66 -7.04 26.01
C SER A 19 19.25 -8.20 25.17
N LEU A 20 18.40 -8.92 24.43
CA LEU A 20 18.79 -10.07 23.64
C LEU A 20 18.69 -9.82 22.13
N ASN A 21 18.30 -8.61 21.69
CA ASN A 21 17.96 -8.30 20.30
C ASN A 21 17.04 -9.36 19.68
N GLN A 22 15.98 -9.72 20.41
CA GLN A 22 15.05 -10.77 20.02
C GLN A 22 13.61 -10.29 20.11
N MET A 23 12.77 -10.81 19.22
CA MET A 23 11.32 -10.70 19.28
C MET A 23 10.74 -12.10 19.42
N LEU A 24 9.81 -12.26 20.36
CA LEU A 24 9.01 -13.46 20.50
C LEU A 24 7.64 -13.23 19.88
N LEU A 25 7.24 -14.11 18.98
CA LEU A 25 5.89 -14.21 18.45
C LEU A 25 5.22 -15.42 19.09
N GLN A 26 4.20 -15.17 19.90
CA GLN A 26 3.40 -16.20 20.54
C GLN A 26 2.05 -16.27 19.83
N PHE A 27 1.71 -17.45 19.32
CA PHE A 27 0.45 -17.73 18.66
C PHE A 27 -0.39 -18.59 19.60
N HIS A 28 -1.56 -18.09 19.97
CA HIS A 28 -2.47 -18.81 20.86
C HIS A 28 -3.70 -19.29 20.09
N ASN A 29 -4.11 -20.53 20.33
CA ASN A 29 -5.36 -21.09 19.84
C ASN A 29 -6.28 -21.44 21.02
N SER A 30 -7.25 -20.56 21.29
CA SER A 30 -8.16 -20.73 22.43
C SER A 30 -9.07 -21.96 22.32
N ARG A 31 -9.21 -22.55 21.12
CA ARG A 31 -10.07 -23.73 20.91
C ARG A 31 -9.46 -25.03 21.40
N ILE A 32 -8.14 -25.13 21.39
CA ILE A 32 -7.40 -26.36 21.73
C ILE A 32 -6.37 -26.14 22.83
N GLY A 33 -6.25 -24.92 23.36
CA GLY A 33 -5.30 -24.57 24.42
C GLY A 33 -3.83 -24.64 23.99
N GLU A 34 -3.56 -24.72 22.68
CA GLU A 34 -2.19 -24.76 22.16
C GLU A 34 -1.60 -23.35 22.09
N GLU A 35 -0.33 -23.27 22.47
CA GLU A 35 0.51 -22.09 22.28
C GLU A 35 1.73 -22.48 21.44
N GLN A 36 2.02 -21.70 20.40
CA GLN A 36 3.25 -21.83 19.64
C GLN A 36 4.08 -20.58 19.78
N VAL A 37 5.34 -20.75 20.16
CA VAL A 37 6.29 -19.64 20.26
C VAL A 37 7.29 -19.73 19.11
N ARG A 38 7.55 -18.58 18.50
CA ARG A 38 8.60 -18.39 17.50
C ARG A 38 9.50 -17.26 17.97
N GLN A 39 10.80 -17.49 17.87
CA GLN A 39 11.81 -16.51 18.20
C GLN A 39 12.41 -15.98 16.90
N LEU A 40 12.43 -14.66 16.77
CA LEU A 40 13.07 -13.96 15.67
C LEU A 40 14.23 -13.13 16.21
N SER A 41 15.40 -13.28 15.59
CA SER A 41 16.52 -12.38 15.83
C SER A 41 16.22 -11.04 15.17
N LEU A 42 16.37 -9.95 15.92
CA LEU A 42 16.20 -8.61 15.41
C LEU A 42 17.50 -8.14 14.79
N LEU A 43 17.40 -7.63 13.58
CA LEU A 43 18.48 -6.87 12.95
C LEU A 43 18.26 -5.38 13.21
N PRO A 44 19.35 -4.58 13.26
CA PRO A 44 19.23 -3.13 13.35
C PRO A 44 18.30 -2.58 12.28
N SER A 45 17.46 -1.61 12.63
CA SER A 45 16.60 -0.93 11.66
C SER A 45 17.48 -0.22 10.64
N ARG A 46 17.15 -0.39 9.36
CA ARG A 46 17.67 0.48 8.30
C ARG A 46 16.60 1.50 8.02
N GLU A 47 16.61 2.59 8.77
CA GLU A 47 15.74 3.72 8.47
C GLU A 47 16.14 4.27 7.11
N LYS A 48 15.18 4.30 6.19
CA LYS A 48 15.34 4.98 4.92
C LYS A 48 14.60 6.30 5.03
N ASP A 49 15.34 7.40 4.88
CA ASP A 49 14.72 8.70 4.68
C ASP A 49 13.95 8.69 3.35
N VAL A 50 12.64 8.80 3.46
CA VAL A 50 11.72 8.86 2.31
C VAL A 50 11.39 10.28 1.89
N GLY A 51 11.96 11.27 2.59
CA GLY A 51 11.62 12.67 2.50
C GLY A 51 10.28 13.00 3.14
N GLU A 52 9.97 14.29 3.16
CA GLU A 52 8.63 14.75 3.54
C GLU A 52 7.62 14.38 2.45
N ILE A 53 6.42 14.04 2.92
CA ILE A 53 5.28 13.72 2.07
C ILE A 53 4.48 15.02 1.92
N ASP A 54 4.42 15.54 0.70
CA ASP A 54 3.52 16.64 0.40
C ASP A 54 2.09 16.10 0.28
N TYR A 55 1.31 16.29 1.35
CA TYR A 55 -0.12 15.93 1.40
C TYR A 55 -1.01 16.96 0.70
N GLY A 56 -0.44 18.06 0.20
CA GLY A 56 -1.18 19.12 -0.47
C GLY A 56 -1.88 18.62 -1.72
N ILE A 57 -1.26 17.73 -2.49
CA ILE A 57 -1.78 17.22 -3.76
C ILE A 57 -1.97 15.71 -3.70
N PHE A 58 -3.20 15.26 -3.92
CA PHE A 58 -3.53 13.84 -3.82
C PHE A 58 -4.63 13.42 -4.79
N VAL A 59 -4.66 12.12 -5.04
CA VAL A 59 -5.83 11.45 -5.61
C VAL A 59 -6.25 10.29 -4.71
N SER A 60 -7.54 10.20 -4.40
CA SER A 60 -8.13 9.10 -3.64
C SER A 60 -9.06 8.29 -4.52
N ILE A 61 -8.89 6.97 -4.53
CA ILE A 61 -9.58 6.03 -5.43
C ILE A 61 -10.24 4.94 -4.57
N ASP A 62 -11.44 4.52 -4.92
CA ASP A 62 -12.07 3.36 -4.27
C ASP A 62 -11.24 2.10 -4.47
N SER A 63 -11.15 1.27 -3.44
CA SER A 63 -10.25 0.12 -3.47
C SER A 63 -10.59 -0.89 -4.56
N GLU A 64 -11.87 -1.07 -4.89
CA GLU A 64 -12.30 -1.94 -6.00
C GLU A 64 -11.79 -1.43 -7.36
N VAL A 65 -11.82 -0.11 -7.57
CA VAL A 65 -11.29 0.54 -8.77
C VAL A 65 -9.77 0.41 -8.80
N PHE A 66 -9.10 0.61 -7.67
CA PHE A 66 -7.66 0.43 -7.56
C PHE A 66 -7.23 -1.04 -7.79
N GLU A 67 -7.98 -2.03 -7.29
CA GLU A 67 -7.71 -3.46 -7.56
C GLU A 67 -7.78 -3.75 -9.06
N ARG A 68 -8.77 -3.20 -9.76
CA ARG A 68 -8.88 -3.31 -11.22
C ARG A 68 -7.69 -2.66 -11.93
N ILE A 69 -7.31 -1.45 -11.54
CA ILE A 69 -6.13 -0.76 -12.09
C ILE A 69 -4.87 -1.61 -11.89
N ALA A 70 -4.62 -2.10 -10.68
CA ALA A 70 -3.45 -2.94 -10.40
C ALA A 70 -3.45 -4.23 -11.22
N THR A 71 -4.62 -4.83 -11.43
CA THR A 71 -4.80 -6.01 -12.28
C THR A 71 -4.55 -5.70 -13.75
N ASP A 72 -5.11 -4.60 -14.22
CA ASP A 72 -5.03 -4.17 -15.60
C ASP A 72 -3.63 -3.75 -16.02
N LEU A 73 -2.88 -3.11 -15.11
CA LEU A 73 -1.53 -2.65 -15.39
C LEU A 73 -0.46 -3.73 -15.14
N ASN A 74 -0.86 -4.90 -14.61
CA ASN A 74 -0.07 -6.14 -14.57
C ASN A 74 1.41 -5.95 -14.19
N ASP A 75 1.69 -5.55 -12.95
CA ASP A 75 3.05 -5.34 -12.42
C ASP A 75 3.89 -4.23 -13.07
N SER A 76 3.27 -3.38 -13.88
CA SER A 76 4.00 -2.30 -14.56
C SER A 76 4.10 -1.04 -13.70
N ASN A 77 5.15 -0.25 -13.95
CA ASN A 77 5.23 1.12 -13.48
C ASN A 77 4.38 2.00 -14.41
N ALA A 78 3.38 2.67 -13.86
CA ALA A 78 2.48 3.52 -14.63
C ALA A 78 2.81 5.00 -14.46
N LEU A 79 2.80 5.74 -15.56
CA LEU A 79 2.80 7.20 -15.53
C LEU A 79 1.41 7.66 -15.10
N VAL A 80 1.34 8.39 -13.99
CA VAL A 80 0.14 9.06 -13.52
C VAL A 80 0.18 10.50 -14.01
N THR A 81 -0.83 10.90 -14.75
CA THR A 81 -1.09 12.31 -15.12
C THR A 81 -2.33 12.77 -14.38
N LEU A 82 -2.19 13.83 -13.59
CA LEU A 82 -3.21 14.34 -12.70
C LEU A 82 -3.53 15.79 -13.06
N THR A 83 -4.79 16.06 -13.33
CA THR A 83 -5.38 17.41 -13.44
C THR A 83 -6.35 17.62 -12.29
N ASN A 84 -7.00 18.78 -12.21
CA ASN A 84 -7.99 19.06 -11.17
C ASN A 84 -9.35 18.35 -11.37
N SER A 85 -9.53 17.54 -12.43
CA SER A 85 -10.79 16.82 -12.71
C SER A 85 -10.59 15.38 -13.18
N GLN A 86 -9.36 15.00 -13.53
CA GLN A 86 -9.06 13.69 -14.07
C GLN A 86 -7.72 13.17 -13.56
N VAL A 87 -7.65 11.87 -13.30
CA VAL A 87 -6.41 11.13 -13.19
C VAL A 87 -6.32 10.12 -14.33
N LYS A 88 -5.15 10.03 -14.96
CA LYS A 88 -4.85 9.04 -16.00
C LYS A 88 -3.64 8.21 -15.61
N PHE A 89 -3.77 6.89 -15.73
CA PHE A 89 -2.70 5.92 -15.60
C PHE A 89 -2.33 5.40 -16.98
N SER A 90 -1.07 5.58 -17.38
CA SER A 90 -0.57 5.15 -18.70
C SER A 90 0.60 4.19 -18.54
N VAL A 91 0.53 3.05 -19.25
CA VAL A 91 1.62 2.07 -19.41
C VAL A 91 1.66 1.70 -20.89
N GLU A 92 2.73 2.07 -21.59
CA GLU A 92 2.87 1.84 -23.03
C GLU A 92 1.63 2.34 -23.81
N ALA A 93 0.90 1.45 -24.47
CA ALA A 93 -0.33 1.77 -25.22
C ALA A 93 -1.61 1.68 -24.37
N LYS A 94 -1.53 1.21 -23.11
CA LYS A 94 -2.69 1.07 -22.22
C LYS A 94 -2.88 2.33 -21.39
N GLU A 95 -4.11 2.86 -21.41
CA GLU A 95 -4.51 3.99 -20.59
C GLU A 95 -5.78 3.68 -19.80
N ILE A 96 -5.81 4.11 -18.54
CA ILE A 96 -6.99 4.08 -17.68
C ILE A 96 -7.20 5.49 -17.16
N SER A 97 -8.39 6.05 -17.39
CA SER A 97 -8.73 7.41 -16.94
C SER A 97 -9.90 7.36 -15.96
N LEU A 98 -9.75 8.04 -14.83
CA LEU A 98 -10.81 8.24 -13.85
C LEU A 98 -11.16 9.72 -13.79
N VAL A 99 -12.45 10.03 -13.73
CA VAL A 99 -13.00 11.38 -13.76
C VAL A 99 -13.67 11.68 -12.42
N GLU A 100 -13.34 12.83 -11.83
CA GLU A 100 -13.86 13.24 -10.53
C GLU A 100 -15.37 13.53 -10.58
N GLU A 101 -15.87 14.16 -11.64
CA GLU A 101 -17.31 14.42 -11.81
C GLU A 101 -18.16 13.14 -11.89
N ARG A 102 -17.54 12.02 -12.31
CA ARG A 102 -18.15 10.68 -12.32
C ARG A 102 -18.02 9.94 -11.00
N ARG A 103 -17.40 10.57 -9.99
CA ARG A 103 -17.09 9.99 -8.67
C ARG A 103 -16.20 8.74 -8.74
N GLU A 104 -15.40 8.61 -9.79
CA GLU A 104 -14.47 7.50 -9.96
C GLU A 104 -13.19 7.71 -9.11
N CYS A 105 -12.90 8.97 -8.77
CA CYS A 105 -11.82 9.38 -7.88
C CYS A 105 -12.18 10.70 -7.16
N MET A 106 -11.36 11.10 -6.19
CA MET A 106 -11.36 12.42 -5.57
C MET A 106 -9.98 13.04 -5.75
N ILE A 107 -9.92 14.31 -6.13
CA ILE A 107 -8.65 14.99 -6.40
C ILE A 107 -8.55 16.24 -5.52
N GLY A 108 -7.42 16.41 -4.85
CA GLY A 108 -7.17 17.55 -3.97
C GLY A 108 -5.91 18.32 -4.34
N GLY A 109 -5.93 19.63 -4.05
CA GLY A 109 -4.73 20.48 -4.10
C GLY A 109 -4.31 21.01 -5.47
N LEU A 110 -5.08 20.77 -6.51
CA LEU A 110 -4.76 21.19 -7.88
C LEU A 110 -5.63 22.36 -8.33
N SER A 111 -4.99 23.40 -8.84
CA SER A 111 -5.70 24.47 -9.56
C SER A 111 -6.06 24.05 -10.99
N ARG A 112 -7.04 24.73 -11.60
CA ARG A 112 -7.61 24.37 -12.92
C ARG A 112 -6.60 24.31 -14.08
N SER A 113 -5.49 25.02 -13.98
CA SER A 113 -4.46 25.07 -15.03
C SER A 113 -3.24 24.21 -14.73
N GLN A 114 -3.22 23.50 -13.60
CA GLN A 114 -2.10 22.66 -13.22
C GLN A 114 -2.29 21.23 -13.70
N GLU A 115 -1.21 20.70 -14.26
CA GLU A 115 -1.05 19.27 -14.56
C GLU A 115 0.19 18.77 -13.84
N ILE A 116 0.07 17.62 -13.20
CA ILE A 116 1.17 16.98 -12.48
C ILE A 116 1.36 15.57 -13.01
N ARG A 117 2.63 15.20 -13.19
CA ARG A 117 3.03 13.87 -13.62
C ARG A 117 3.96 13.23 -12.61
N PHE A 118 3.72 11.96 -12.30
CA PHE A 118 4.57 11.14 -11.44
C PHE A 118 4.38 9.66 -11.79
N PHE A 119 5.24 8.77 -11.29
CA PHE A 119 5.11 7.34 -11.56
C PHE A 119 4.52 6.61 -10.35
N VAL A 120 3.75 5.56 -10.59
CA VAL A 120 3.34 4.62 -9.55
C VAL A 120 3.86 3.24 -9.90
N SER A 121 4.41 2.54 -8.90
CA SER A 121 4.80 1.15 -9.06
C SER A 121 3.74 0.27 -8.42
N LEU A 122 3.22 -0.68 -9.20
CA LEU A 122 2.22 -1.65 -8.75
C LEU A 122 2.80 -3.08 -8.70
N ASN A 123 4.12 -3.19 -8.54
CA ASN A 123 4.84 -4.45 -8.41
C ASN A 123 5.28 -4.68 -6.95
N PRO A 124 4.94 -5.82 -6.31
CA PRO A 124 4.19 -6.95 -6.87
C PRO A 124 2.67 -6.77 -6.77
N ILE A 125 1.94 -7.20 -7.80
CA ILE A 125 0.49 -7.05 -7.99
C ILE A 125 -0.29 -7.69 -6.85
N ILE A 126 0.16 -8.86 -6.37
CA ILE A 126 -0.48 -9.58 -5.26
C ILE A 126 -0.54 -8.69 -4.01
N PHE A 127 0.53 -7.95 -3.72
CA PHE A 127 0.56 -7.03 -2.59
C PHE A 127 -0.48 -5.93 -2.74
N PHE A 128 -0.57 -5.29 -3.93
CA PHE A 128 -1.52 -4.19 -4.16
C PHE A 128 -2.98 -4.64 -4.19
N ARG A 129 -3.25 -5.85 -4.68
CA ARG A 129 -4.59 -6.45 -4.62
C ARG A 129 -5.01 -6.76 -3.19
N ASP A 130 -4.11 -7.34 -2.40
CA ASP A 130 -4.40 -7.62 -0.98
C ASP A 130 -4.50 -6.34 -0.15
N LEU A 131 -3.74 -5.31 -0.50
CA LEU A 131 -3.84 -3.99 0.10
C LEU A 131 -5.21 -3.35 -0.19
N ALA A 132 -5.66 -3.40 -1.44
CA ALA A 132 -6.97 -2.89 -1.86
C ALA A 132 -8.09 -3.54 -1.04
N ARG A 133 -8.06 -4.85 -0.86
CA ARG A 133 -9.09 -5.59 -0.08
C ARG A 133 -9.15 -5.24 1.41
N ARG A 134 -8.10 -4.62 1.96
CA ARG A 134 -8.01 -4.25 3.38
C ARG A 134 -8.42 -2.81 3.66
N SER A 135 -8.59 -2.00 2.62
CA SER A 135 -9.00 -0.59 2.73
C SER A 135 -10.28 -0.34 1.93
N LYS A 136 -11.04 0.69 2.30
CA LYS A 136 -12.13 1.19 1.45
C LYS A 136 -11.60 2.08 0.32
N ARG A 137 -10.50 2.80 0.54
CA ARG A 137 -9.93 3.75 -0.41
C ARG A 137 -8.40 3.75 -0.36
N ILE A 138 -7.80 4.02 -1.50
CA ILE A 138 -6.35 4.15 -1.67
C ILE A 138 -6.04 5.59 -2.04
N TRP A 139 -5.00 6.14 -1.41
CA TRP A 139 -4.56 7.52 -1.63
C TRP A 139 -3.20 7.48 -2.30
N LEU A 140 -3.05 8.25 -3.37
CA LEU A 140 -1.79 8.40 -4.08
C LEU A 140 -1.31 9.83 -3.94
N PHE A 141 -0.05 9.97 -3.54
CA PHE A 141 0.64 11.25 -3.40
C PHE A 141 1.87 11.27 -4.29
N LYS A 142 2.13 12.43 -4.88
CA LYS A 142 3.42 12.69 -5.52
C LYS A 142 4.50 12.79 -4.44
N SER A 143 5.71 12.32 -4.75
CA SER A 143 6.88 12.53 -3.93
C SER A 143 7.99 13.21 -4.74
N ALA A 144 8.80 14.03 -4.08
CA ALA A 144 10.01 14.59 -4.67
C ALA A 144 11.15 13.56 -4.75
N LYS A 145 11.21 12.62 -3.80
CA LYS A 145 12.29 11.64 -3.64
C LYS A 145 11.92 10.21 -4.10
N ALA A 146 10.63 9.92 -4.26
CA ALA A 146 10.12 8.62 -4.69
C ALA A 146 9.31 8.74 -6.00
N TYR A 147 8.95 7.59 -6.60
CA TYR A 147 8.01 7.58 -7.71
C TYR A 147 6.64 8.13 -7.26
N SER A 148 6.10 7.58 -6.17
CA SER A 148 4.89 8.02 -5.48
C SER A 148 4.82 7.40 -4.09
N ILE A 149 3.85 7.89 -3.32
CA ILE A 149 3.49 7.33 -2.01
C ILE A 149 2.05 6.87 -2.08
N ILE A 150 1.83 5.62 -1.71
CA ILE A 150 0.53 4.95 -1.69
C ILE A 150 0.15 4.75 -0.23
N ILE A 151 -0.97 5.32 0.18
CA ILE A 151 -1.49 5.18 1.54
C ILE A 151 -2.83 4.44 1.50
N ALA A 152 -2.95 3.41 2.33
CA ALA A 152 -4.17 2.63 2.52
C ALA A 152 -4.54 2.60 4.00
N PRO A 153 -5.57 3.36 4.42
CA PRO A 153 -6.09 3.28 5.78
C PRO A 153 -6.64 1.89 6.09
N ILE A 154 -6.29 1.32 7.24
CA ILE A 154 -6.80 0.03 7.71
C ILE A 154 -7.46 0.23 9.07
N GLY A 155 -8.79 0.16 9.05
CA GLY A 155 -9.59 0.46 10.24
C GLY A 155 -9.46 1.93 10.65
N LEU A 156 -9.57 2.19 11.96
CA LEU A 156 -9.59 3.55 12.50
C LEU A 156 -8.21 4.08 12.91
N TYR A 157 -7.25 3.19 13.18
CA TYR A 157 -6.02 3.55 13.90
C TYR A 157 -4.73 3.11 13.21
N ALA A 158 -4.81 2.60 11.97
CA ALA A 158 -3.65 2.12 11.24
C ALA A 158 -3.73 2.49 9.76
N GLN A 159 -2.57 2.53 9.12
CA GLN A 159 -2.45 2.68 7.67
C GLN A 159 -1.22 1.92 7.18
N PHE A 160 -1.27 1.42 5.95
CA PHE A 160 -0.06 1.12 5.20
C PHE A 160 0.39 2.36 4.44
N CYS A 161 1.69 2.63 4.49
CA CYS A 161 2.36 3.63 3.66
C CYS A 161 3.42 2.93 2.84
N VAL A 162 3.29 2.98 1.52
CA VAL A 162 4.13 2.27 0.57
C VAL A 162 4.77 3.30 -0.36
N TYR A 163 6.07 3.19 -0.55
CA TYR A 163 6.83 4.10 -1.40
C TYR A 163 7.85 3.30 -2.21
N PHE A 164 8.16 3.81 -3.39
CA PHE A 164 9.18 3.23 -4.26
C PHE A 164 10.23 4.29 -4.59
N SER A 165 11.46 4.04 -4.15
CA SER A 165 12.58 4.88 -4.56
C SER A 165 12.76 4.79 -6.07
N ARG A 166 12.98 5.95 -6.71
CA ARG A 166 13.58 5.95 -8.05
C ARG A 166 14.90 5.18 -7.94
N ARG A 167 15.04 4.06 -8.66
CA ARG A 167 16.37 3.43 -8.74
C ARG A 167 17.29 4.48 -9.37
N GLY A 168 18.39 4.80 -8.68
CA GLY A 168 19.51 5.50 -9.28
C GLY A 168 20.18 4.63 -10.34
#